data_AF-A0A257L3T8-F1
#
_entry.id   AF-A0A257L3T8-F1
#
_cell.length_a   1.000
_cell.length_b   1.000
_cell.length_c   1.000
_cell.angle_alpha   90.00
_cell.angle_beta   90.00
_cell.angle_gamma   90.00
#
_symmetry.space_group_name_H-M   'P 1'
#
loop_
_entity.id
_entity.type
_entity.pdbx_description
1 polymer ?
#
loop_
_entity_poly.entity_id
_entity_poly.type
_entity_poly.pdbx_seq_one_letter_code
_entity_poly.pdbx_strand_id
1 'polypeptide(L)'
;MEFMAWFTHKFVMHGFLWYLHKDHHQVEPGFFEKNDAFFLIFAIPSAYCYVTGLMYDDIRLFIGIGISVYGFAYFVVHEVIIHQRFKWFTRLNNHYVRAIKRAHKIHHKHLGKEQGENFGMLIVPLKYWRDPNTSK
;
A
#
# COMPACT_ATOMS: atom_id res chain seq x y z
N MET A 1 12.10 -3.19 -1.14
CA MET A 1 11.05 -2.18 -0.94
C MET A 1 9.92 -2.66 -0.03
N GLU A 2 9.39 -3.88 -0.15
CA GLU A 2 8.27 -4.36 0.71
C GLU A 2 8.52 -4.21 2.22
N PHE A 3 9.71 -4.57 2.72
CA PHE A 3 10.03 -4.37 4.14
C PHE A 3 9.90 -2.90 4.57
N MET A 4 10.37 -1.97 3.73
CA MET A 4 10.27 -0.54 4.00
C MET A 4 8.82 -0.07 3.94
N ALA A 5 8.03 -0.60 3.00
CA ALA A 5 6.61 -0.30 2.89
C ALA A 5 5.84 -0.80 4.12
N TRP A 6 6.09 -2.03 4.55
CA TRP A 6 5.55 -2.59 5.79
C TRP A 6 5.92 -1.76 7.01
N PHE A 7 7.20 -1.37 7.13
CA PHE A 7 7.68 -0.54 8.23
C PHE A 7 6.99 0.83 8.24
N THR A 8 6.96 1.48 7.08
CA THR A 8 6.32 2.80 6.93
C THR A 8 4.83 2.69 7.22
N HIS A 9 4.15 1.67 6.71
CA HIS A 9 2.73 1.45 6.98
C HIS A 9 2.47 1.25 8.48
N LYS A 10 3.25 0.41 9.16
CA LYS A 10 3.07 0.12 10.58
C LYS A 10 3.42 1.28 11.51
N PHE A 11 4.57 1.92 11.31
CA PHE A 11 5.12 2.87 12.29
C PHE A 11 4.92 4.33 11.90
N VAL A 12 4.78 4.62 10.61
CA VAL A 12 4.57 5.99 10.12
C VAL A 12 3.08 6.24 9.89
N MET A 13 2.45 5.44 9.04
CA MET A 13 1.04 5.63 8.64
C MET A 13 0.09 5.28 9.79
N HIS A 14 0.31 4.17 10.51
CA HIS A 14 -0.41 3.84 11.75
C HIS A 14 0.17 4.53 13.00
N GLY A 15 1.25 5.30 12.86
CA GLY A 15 1.86 6.06 13.95
C GLY A 15 1.50 7.54 13.88
N PHE A 16 2.50 8.38 13.65
CA PHE A 16 2.35 9.83 13.70
C PHE A 16 1.59 10.41 12.50
N LEU A 17 1.54 9.72 11.36
CA LEU A 17 0.73 10.11 10.20
C LEU A 17 -0.65 9.43 10.17
N TRP A 18 -1.12 8.88 11.30
CA TRP A 18 -2.46 8.29 11.39
C TRP A 18 -3.56 9.26 10.97
N TYR A 19 -3.41 10.55 11.21
CA TYR A 19 -4.39 11.55 10.75
C TYR A 19 -4.64 11.50 9.23
N LEU A 20 -3.61 11.20 8.44
CA LEU A 20 -3.71 11.04 6.98
C LEU A 20 -4.20 9.65 6.57
N HIS A 21 -4.03 8.64 7.42
CA HIS A 21 -4.39 7.26 7.09
C HIS A 21 -5.73 6.81 7.71
N LYS A 22 -6.28 7.61 8.62
CA LYS A 22 -7.49 7.26 9.38
C LYS A 22 -8.72 7.15 8.50
N ASP A 23 -8.91 8.07 7.57
CA ASP A 23 -10.04 8.09 6.64
C ASP A 23 -10.00 6.92 5.66
N HIS A 24 -8.80 6.44 5.35
CA HIS A 24 -8.62 5.20 4.62
C HIS A 24 -9.15 3.96 5.39
N HIS A 25 -8.96 3.94 6.72
CA HIS A 25 -9.54 2.91 7.58
C HIS A 25 -11.03 3.11 7.84
N GLN A 26 -11.46 4.37 7.96
CA GLN A 26 -12.82 4.79 8.29
C GLN A 26 -13.41 5.50 7.08
N VAL A 27 -13.71 4.73 6.03
CA VAL A 27 -14.10 5.24 4.71
C VAL A 27 -15.23 6.27 4.85
N GLU A 28 -14.91 7.51 4.52
CA GLU A 28 -15.87 8.60 4.43
C GLU A 28 -16.36 8.75 2.98
N PRO A 29 -17.59 9.27 2.74
CA PRO A 29 -18.08 9.53 1.40
C PRO A 29 -17.22 10.57 0.68
N GLY A 30 -16.61 10.20 -0.45
CA GLY A 30 -15.79 11.12 -1.24
C GLY A 30 -14.94 10.40 -2.27
N PHE A 31 -14.44 11.14 -3.27
CA PHE A 31 -13.46 10.61 -4.21
C PHE A 31 -12.03 10.71 -3.67
N PHE A 32 -11.71 11.79 -2.94
CA PHE A 32 -10.39 12.05 -2.38
C PHE A 32 -10.33 11.62 -0.91
N GLU A 33 -9.23 10.99 -0.56
CA GLU A 33 -8.88 10.66 0.82
C GLU A 33 -7.64 11.48 1.20
N LYS A 34 -7.52 11.92 2.45
CA LYS A 34 -6.27 12.45 3.03
C LYS A 34 -5.12 11.46 2.85
N ASN A 35 -5.43 10.17 2.77
CA ASN A 35 -4.47 9.13 2.45
C ASN A 35 -3.82 9.31 1.07
N ASP A 36 -4.47 10.00 0.13
CA ASP A 36 -3.87 10.34 -1.16
C ASP A 36 -2.63 11.24 -1.00
N ALA A 37 -2.46 11.93 0.15
CA ALA A 37 -1.25 12.68 0.46
C ALA A 37 0.01 11.80 0.48
N PHE A 38 -0.11 10.49 0.76
CA PHE A 38 1.03 9.57 0.71
C PHE A 38 1.63 9.46 -0.69
N PHE A 39 0.85 9.64 -1.76
CA PHE A 39 1.41 9.70 -3.12
C PHE A 39 2.42 10.84 -3.24
N LEU A 40 2.09 12.02 -2.71
CA LEU A 40 2.99 13.17 -2.74
C LEU A 40 4.18 12.98 -1.80
N ILE A 41 3.94 12.45 -0.59
CA ILE A 41 5.00 12.17 0.41
C ILE A 41 6.08 11.24 -0.16
N PHE A 42 5.72 10.26 -1.00
CA PHE A 42 6.70 9.39 -1.66
C PHE A 42 7.21 9.94 -3.01
N ALA A 43 6.38 10.70 -3.74
CA ALA A 43 6.79 11.30 -5.00
C ALA A 43 7.89 12.36 -4.83
N ILE A 44 7.82 13.19 -3.79
CA ILE A 44 8.83 14.22 -3.52
C ILE A 44 10.25 13.63 -3.34
N PRO A 45 10.50 12.70 -2.40
CA PRO A 45 11.82 12.10 -2.23
C PRO A 45 12.24 11.29 -3.45
N SER A 46 11.30 10.63 -4.15
CA SER A 46 11.59 9.97 -5.41
C SER A 46 12.12 10.97 -6.45
N ALA A 47 11.40 12.07 -6.69
CA ALA A 47 11.79 13.11 -7.63
C ALA A 47 13.14 13.74 -7.27
N TYR A 48 13.38 14.01 -5.98
CA TYR A 48 14.68 14.47 -5.49
C TYR A 48 15.81 13.49 -5.84
N CYS A 49 15.58 12.19 -5.62
CA CYS A 49 16.51 11.13 -5.97
C CYS A 49 16.75 11.02 -7.48
N TYR A 50 15.73 11.22 -8.31
CA TYR A 50 15.89 11.30 -9.77
C TYR A 50 16.77 12.48 -10.18
N VAL A 51 16.43 13.69 -9.73
CA VAL A 51 17.14 14.92 -10.12
C VAL A 51 18.60 14.84 -9.68
N THR A 52 18.85 14.57 -8.40
CA THR A 52 20.21 14.50 -7.87
C THR A 52 20.97 13.29 -8.41
N GLY A 53 20.32 12.13 -8.53
CA GLY A 53 20.95 10.94 -9.10
C GLY A 53 21.40 11.14 -10.54
N LEU A 54 20.61 11.84 -11.37
CA LEU A 54 21.02 12.19 -12.74
C LEU A 54 22.11 13.25 -12.79
N MET A 55 22.07 14.24 -11.88
CA MET A 55 23.10 15.29 -11.83
C MET A 55 24.48 14.77 -11.42
N TYR A 56 24.52 13.80 -10.50
CA TYR A 56 25.76 13.29 -9.91
C TYR A 56 26.14 11.88 -10.38
N ASP A 57 25.34 11.27 -11.26
CA ASP A 57 25.51 9.92 -11.80
C ASP A 57 25.75 8.85 -10.71
N ASP A 58 24.84 8.75 -9.75
CA ASP A 58 25.01 7.86 -8.60
C ASP A 58 23.77 7.04 -8.21
N ILE A 59 23.92 6.28 -7.12
CA ILE A 59 22.93 5.32 -6.65
C ILE A 59 21.55 5.93 -6.36
N ARG A 60 21.46 7.25 -6.14
CA ARG A 60 20.19 7.93 -5.87
C ARG A 60 19.20 7.76 -7.02
N LEU A 61 19.67 7.68 -8.26
CA LEU A 61 18.81 7.43 -9.41
C LEU A 61 18.05 6.10 -9.23
N PHE A 62 18.76 5.03 -8.87
CA PHE A 62 18.15 3.72 -8.65
C PHE A 62 17.23 3.68 -7.43
N ILE A 63 17.53 4.47 -6.40
CA ILE A 63 16.63 4.65 -5.24
C ILE A 63 15.32 5.33 -5.69
N GLY A 64 15.41 6.41 -6.46
CA GLY A 64 14.23 7.10 -7.02
C GLY A 64 13.39 6.17 -7.89
N ILE A 65 14.03 5.44 -8.80
CA ILE A 65 13.36 4.40 -9.62
C ILE A 65 12.66 3.36 -8.72
N GLY A 66 13.36 2.87 -7.70
CA GLY A 66 12.80 1.90 -6.76
C GLY A 66 11.56 2.41 -6.03
N ILE A 67 11.58 3.67 -5.55
CA ILE A 67 10.42 4.32 -4.91
C ILE A 67 9.28 4.46 -5.90
N SER A 68 9.53 4.98 -7.11
CA SER A 68 8.49 5.20 -8.12
C SER A 68 7.84 3.90 -8.60
N VAL A 69 8.64 2.89 -8.97
CA VAL A 69 8.13 1.60 -9.46
C VAL A 69 7.33 0.90 -8.37
N TYR A 70 7.85 0.90 -7.13
CA TYR A 70 7.15 0.28 -6.02
C TYR A 70 5.87 1.03 -5.64
N GLY A 71 5.92 2.37 -5.61
CA GLY A 71 4.74 3.22 -5.37
C GLY A 71 3.65 3.02 -6.42
N PHE A 72 4.03 2.88 -7.69
CA PHE A 72 3.10 2.54 -8.76
C PHE A 72 2.49 1.15 -8.59
N ALA A 73 3.29 0.14 -8.25
CA ALA A 73 2.78 -1.19 -7.95
C ALA A 73 1.79 -1.17 -6.77
N TYR A 74 2.11 -0.41 -5.73
CA TYR A 74 1.25 -0.21 -4.57
C TYR A 74 -0.07 0.45 -4.96
N PHE A 75 -0.04 1.52 -5.76
CA PHE A 75 -1.25 2.16 -6.31
C PHE A 75 -2.14 1.14 -7.05
N VAL A 76 -1.56 0.38 -7.98
CA VAL A 76 -2.32 -0.62 -8.76
C VAL A 76 -2.95 -1.65 -7.84
N VAL A 77 -2.19 -2.19 -6.88
CA VAL A 77 -2.70 -3.22 -5.98
C VAL A 77 -3.73 -2.66 -5.00
N HIS A 78 -3.45 -1.52 -4.39
CA HIS A 78 -4.27 -0.92 -3.35
C HIS A 78 -5.55 -0.29 -3.91
N GLU A 79 -5.40 0.66 -4.83
CA GLU A 79 -6.51 1.50 -5.31
C GLU A 79 -7.32 0.81 -6.39
N VAL A 80 -6.65 0.10 -7.30
CA VAL A 80 -7.29 -0.50 -8.47
C VAL A 80 -7.77 -1.91 -8.16
N ILE A 81 -6.95 -2.74 -7.52
CA ILE A 81 -7.30 -4.15 -7.27
C ILE A 81 -8.09 -4.32 -5.97
N ILE A 82 -7.65 -3.74 -4.85
CA ILE A 82 -8.26 -3.97 -3.54
C ILE A 82 -9.48 -3.07 -3.31
N HIS A 83 -9.30 -1.74 -3.35
CA HIS A 83 -10.37 -0.78 -3.06
C HIS A 83 -11.28 -0.46 -4.24
N GLN A 84 -10.85 -0.80 -5.47
CA GLN A 84 -11.62 -0.57 -6.68
C GLN A 84 -12.07 0.90 -6.86
N ARG A 85 -11.28 1.87 -6.36
CA ARG A 85 -11.46 3.30 -6.65
C ARG A 85 -11.37 3.58 -8.15
N PHE A 86 -10.55 2.79 -8.85
CA PHE A 86 -10.51 2.70 -10.31
C PHE A 86 -10.91 1.30 -10.79
N LYS A 87 -11.85 1.22 -11.73
CA LYS A 87 -12.47 -0.06 -12.16
C LYS A 87 -11.72 -0.80 -13.28
N TRP A 88 -10.39 -0.68 -13.36
CA TRP A 88 -9.60 -1.25 -14.48
C TRP A 88 -9.42 -2.78 -14.40
N PHE A 89 -9.39 -3.36 -13.19
CA PHE A 89 -9.11 -4.80 -12.99
C PHE A 89 -10.17 -5.51 -12.12
N THR A 90 -11.43 -5.08 -12.21
CA THR A 90 -12.56 -5.61 -11.42
C THR A 90 -12.72 -7.13 -11.50
N ARG A 91 -12.39 -7.75 -12.64
CA ARG A 91 -12.54 -9.20 -12.90
C ARG A 91 -11.34 -10.05 -12.48
N LEU A 92 -10.26 -9.43 -11.98
CA LEU A 92 -9.05 -10.15 -11.61
C LEU A 92 -9.30 -10.99 -10.34
N ASN A 93 -9.28 -12.32 -10.48
CA ASN A 93 -9.62 -13.27 -9.41
C ASN A 93 -8.70 -14.50 -9.43
N ASN A 94 -7.38 -14.28 -9.34
CA ASN A 94 -6.43 -15.36 -9.14
C ASN A 94 -6.14 -15.58 -7.63
N HIS A 95 -5.44 -16.67 -7.33
CA HIS A 95 -5.14 -17.06 -5.95
C HIS A 95 -4.37 -15.98 -5.17
N TYR A 96 -3.41 -15.34 -5.83
CA TYR A 96 -2.64 -14.23 -5.26
C TYR A 96 -3.54 -13.04 -4.90
N VAL A 97 -4.37 -12.57 -5.84
CA VAL A 97 -5.30 -11.45 -5.67
C VAL A 97 -6.28 -11.70 -4.54
N ARG A 98 -6.78 -12.95 -4.41
CA ARG A 98 -7.63 -13.33 -3.27
C ARG A 98 -6.89 -13.23 -1.94
N ALA A 99 -5.64 -13.70 -1.88
CA ALA A 99 -4.84 -13.67 -0.66
C ALA A 99 -4.58 -12.22 -0.20
N ILE A 100 -4.15 -11.34 -1.11
CA ILE A 100 -3.88 -9.92 -0.79
C ILE A 100 -5.17 -9.18 -0.39
N LYS A 101 -6.30 -9.39 -1.09
CA LYS A 101 -7.58 -8.78 -0.74
C LYS A 101 -8.04 -9.21 0.65
N ARG A 102 -7.88 -10.49 0.99
CA ARG A 102 -8.25 -11.02 2.30
C ARG A 102 -7.35 -10.46 3.40
N ALA A 103 -6.04 -10.47 3.19
CA ALA A 103 -5.05 -9.89 4.08
C ALA A 103 -5.40 -8.43 4.40
N HIS A 104 -5.63 -7.63 3.37
CA HIS A 104 -5.97 -6.21 3.49
C HIS A 104 -7.32 -5.99 4.16
N LYS A 105 -8.34 -6.80 3.84
CA LYS A 105 -9.64 -6.73 4.52
C LYS A 105 -9.53 -6.99 6.02
N ILE A 106 -8.68 -7.93 6.44
CA ILE A 106 -8.45 -8.19 7.88
C ILE A 106 -7.70 -7.04 8.54
N HIS A 107 -6.76 -6.42 7.83
CA HIS A 107 -6.10 -5.19 8.29
C HIS A 107 -7.12 -4.07 8.56
N HIS A 108 -8.01 -3.80 7.59
CA HIS A 108 -9.07 -2.79 7.70
C HIS A 108 -10.20 -3.11 8.69
N LYS A 109 -10.32 -4.37 9.14
CA LYS A 109 -11.30 -4.73 10.17
C LYS A 109 -11.05 -3.97 11.48
N HIS A 110 -9.80 -3.59 11.72
CA HIS A 110 -9.41 -2.75 12.84
C HIS A 110 -9.42 -1.28 12.38
N LEU A 111 -10.40 -0.53 12.88
CA LEU A 111 -10.64 0.87 12.49
C LEU A 111 -9.71 1.88 13.21
N GLY A 112 -8.91 1.40 14.17
CA GLY A 112 -7.98 2.21 14.94
C GLY A 112 -6.54 1.74 14.75
N LYS A 113 -5.59 2.63 15.08
CA LYS A 113 -4.15 2.41 14.89
C LYS A 113 -3.53 1.24 15.66
N GLU A 114 -4.05 0.92 16.85
CA GLU A 114 -3.36 0.04 17.82
C GLU A 114 -3.54 -1.47 17.53
N GLN A 115 -4.61 -1.86 16.85
CA GLN A 115 -4.98 -3.27 16.64
C GLN A 115 -4.77 -3.73 15.19
N GLY A 116 -4.09 -2.93 14.37
CA GLY A 116 -3.78 -3.31 12.99
C GLY A 116 -3.00 -4.62 12.92
N GLU A 117 -3.56 -5.60 12.20
CA GLU A 117 -2.83 -6.81 11.82
C GLU A 117 -2.44 -6.71 10.35
N ASN A 118 -1.27 -7.27 9.99
CA ASN A 118 -0.81 -7.43 8.61
C ASN A 118 -0.70 -6.12 7.79
N PHE A 119 0.44 -5.43 7.96
CA PHE A 119 0.75 -4.17 7.28
C PHE A 119 1.41 -4.35 5.89
N GLY A 120 1.63 -5.59 5.44
CA GLY A 120 2.23 -5.86 4.14
C GLY A 120 1.20 -5.79 3.02
N MET A 121 1.63 -5.39 1.83
CA MET A 121 0.74 -5.24 0.67
C MET A 121 0.99 -6.32 -0.38
N LEU A 122 2.21 -6.41 -0.94
CA LEU A 122 2.48 -7.34 -2.04
C LEU A 122 2.81 -8.74 -1.52
N ILE A 123 3.38 -8.82 -0.31
CA ILE A 123 3.73 -10.07 0.35
C ILE A 123 2.88 -10.20 1.61
N VAL A 124 2.00 -11.19 1.62
CA VAL A 124 1.08 -11.45 2.74
C VAL A 124 1.31 -12.81 3.36
N PRO A 125 1.11 -12.98 4.69
CA PRO A 125 1.32 -14.25 5.38
C PRO A 125 0.59 -15.44 4.74
N LEU A 126 1.22 -16.62 4.75
CA LEU A 126 0.69 -17.87 4.16
C LEU A 126 -0.73 -18.23 4.63
N LYS A 127 -1.14 -17.82 5.83
CA LYS A 127 -2.49 -18.05 6.36
C LYS A 127 -3.61 -17.47 5.47
N TYR A 128 -3.33 -16.44 4.69
CA TYR A 128 -4.31 -15.81 3.79
C TYR A 128 -4.42 -16.48 2.42
N TRP A 129 -3.47 -17.35 2.09
CA TRP A 129 -3.43 -18.07 0.82
C TRP A 129 -4.36 -19.28 0.82
N ARG A 130 -4.69 -19.84 1.99
CA ARG A 130 -5.63 -20.97 2.09
C ARG A 130 -7.08 -20.49 1.96
N ASP A 131 -7.86 -21.18 1.13
CA ASP A 131 -9.30 -20.92 1.01
C ASP A 131 -9.99 -21.35 2.32
N PRO A 132 -10.68 -20.43 3.04
CA PRO A 132 -11.33 -20.77 4.30
C PRO A 132 -12.42 -21.85 4.15
N ASN A 133 -12.88 -22.12 2.92
CA ASN A 133 -13.88 -23.15 2.64
C ASN A 133 -13.28 -24.52 2.32
N THR A 134 -11.95 -24.63 2.17
CA THR A 134 -11.27 -25.93 1.91
C THR A 134 -10.85 -26.68 3.18
N SER A 135 -11.20 -26.18 4.36
CA SER A 135 -10.92 -26.82 5.66
C SER A 135 -12.21 -27.27 6.36
N LYS A 136 -13.14 -27.86 5.62
CA LYS A 136 -14.28 -28.61 6.17
C LYS A 136 -14.17 -30.08 5.79
#